data_AF-A0A2N8PGZ5-F1
#
_entry.id   AF-A0A2N8PGZ5-F1
#
_cell.length_a   1.000
_cell.length_b   1.000
_cell.length_c   1.000
_cell.angle_alpha   90.00
_cell.angle_beta   90.00
_cell.angle_gamma   90.00
#
_symmetry.space_group_name_H-M   'P 1'
#
loop_
_entity.id
_entity.type
_entity.pdbx_description
1 polymer ?
#
loop_
_entity_poly.entity_id
_entity_poly.type
_entity_poly.pdbx_seq_one_letter_code
_entity_poly.pdbx_strand_id
1 'polypeptide(L)'
;MALACPRCKESSQVLHLPEFVRSLPAESELREKYGEPAEYGMQWLFPVAAGALGVVALVTGGLAAGLLLLAGGVGVGFWLSHRAQASADARAAWLRSLYCRRCPALFLPEEALTA
;
A
#
# COMPACT_ATOMS: atom_id res chain seq x y z
N MET A 1 12.44 18.31 17.08
CA MET A 1 11.62 17.74 18.17
C MET A 1 11.97 16.26 18.24
N ALA A 2 12.52 15.79 19.36
CA ALA A 2 12.94 14.38 19.47
C ALA A 2 11.68 13.54 19.72
N LEU A 3 11.34 12.65 18.78
CA LEU A 3 10.20 11.75 18.90
C LEU A 3 10.56 10.68 19.93
N ALA A 4 9.92 10.72 21.10
CA ALA A 4 10.08 9.69 22.12
C ALA A 4 9.17 8.50 21.79
N CYS A 5 9.63 7.29 22.06
CA CYS A 5 8.77 6.13 21.88
C CYS A 5 7.63 6.14 22.92
N PRO A 6 6.35 5.99 22.53
CA PRO A 6 5.22 6.06 23.46
C PRO A 6 5.23 4.93 24.52
N ARG A 7 5.93 3.82 24.26
CA ARG A 7 6.01 2.67 25.17
C ARG A 7 7.15 2.77 26.19
N CYS A 8 8.33 3.20 25.75
CA CYS A 8 9.52 3.27 26.62
C CYS A 8 9.93 4.69 27.01
N LYS A 9 9.26 5.73 26.49
CA LYS A 9 9.52 7.17 26.70
C LYS A 9 10.94 7.63 26.38
N GLU A 10 11.72 6.76 25.76
CA GLU A 10 13.11 6.98 25.39
C GLU A 10 13.19 7.44 23.94
N SER A 11 13.97 8.49 23.66
CA SER A 11 14.13 9.08 22.33
C SER A 11 15.44 8.68 21.63
N SER A 12 16.39 8.12 22.38
CA SER A 12 17.75 7.85 21.89
C SER A 12 17.86 6.69 20.90
N GLN A 13 16.83 5.83 20.79
CA GLN A 13 16.86 4.60 19.97
C GLN A 13 15.66 4.47 19.00
N VAL A 14 15.13 5.59 18.53
CA VAL A 14 14.07 5.63 17.51
C VAL A 14 14.71 5.79 16.13
N LEU A 15 14.40 4.89 15.20
CA LEU A 15 14.82 4.95 13.80
C LEU A 15 13.62 4.93 12.88
N HIS A 16 13.77 5.45 11.67
CA HIS A 16 12.79 5.23 10.61
C HIS A 16 12.76 3.75 10.23
N LEU A 17 11.56 3.18 10.17
CA LEU A 17 11.36 1.80 9.75
C LEU A 17 12.00 1.48 8.38
N PRO A 18 11.87 2.32 7.32
CA PRO A 18 12.52 2.04 6.04
C PRO A 18 14.05 1.99 6.14
N GLU A 19 14.66 2.85 6.95
CA GLU A 19 16.12 2.84 7.15
C GLU A 19 16.56 1.60 7.93
N PHE A 20 15.79 1.22 8.95
CA PHE A 20 16.01 -0.01 9.71
C PHE A 20 15.93 -1.23 8.79
N VAL A 21 14.88 -1.34 7.97
CA VAL A 21 14.68 -2.45 7.02
C VAL A 21 15.78 -2.48 5.96
N ARG A 22 16.25 -1.33 5.49
CA ARG A 22 17.35 -1.23 4.53
C ARG A 22 18.71 -1.62 5.13
N SER A 23 18.90 -1.41 6.43
CA SER A 23 20.11 -1.82 7.16
C SER A 23 20.17 -3.32 7.47
N LEU A 24 19.03 -4.02 7.38
CA LEU A 24 18.94 -5.45 7.66
C LEU A 24 19.50 -6.29 6.51
N PRO A 25 20.20 -7.41 6.80
CA PRO A 25 20.65 -8.34 5.77
C PRO A 25 19.46 -8.99 5.07
N ALA A 26 19.66 -9.35 3.80
CA ALA A 26 18.59 -9.74 2.91
C ALA A 26 17.78 -10.97 3.36
N GLU A 27 18.43 -11.86 4.12
CA GLU A 27 17.92 -13.14 4.62
C GLU A 27 17.35 -13.04 6.05
N SER A 28 17.28 -11.85 6.65
CA SER A 28 16.75 -11.73 8.02
C SER A 28 15.23 -11.84 8.07
N GLU A 29 14.71 -12.68 8.99
CA GLU A 29 13.27 -12.80 9.28
C GLU A 29 12.62 -11.46 9.66
N LEU A 30 13.41 -10.53 10.22
CA LEU A 30 12.95 -9.17 10.53
C LEU A 30 12.63 -8.36 9.27
N ARG A 31 13.35 -8.62 8.17
CA ARG A 31 13.09 -7.97 6.87
C ARG A 31 11.83 -8.53 6.22
N GLU A 32 11.47 -9.78 6.49
CA GLU A 32 10.20 -10.35 6.05
C GLU A 32 9.04 -9.82 6.91
N LYS A 33 9.22 -9.76 8.22
CA LYS A 33 8.19 -9.32 9.17
C LYS A 33 7.87 -7.82 9.09
N TYR A 34 8.89 -6.99 8.89
CA TYR A 34 8.76 -5.53 8.80
C TYR A 34 8.95 -5.01 7.38
N GLY A 35 9.01 -5.94 6.42
CA GLY A 35 9.24 -5.65 5.01
C GLY A 35 8.20 -4.70 4.44
N GLU A 36 8.58 -4.07 3.35
CA GLU A 36 7.72 -3.16 2.63
C GLU A 36 6.43 -3.88 2.19
N PRO A 37 5.24 -3.30 2.44
CA PRO A 37 4.00 -3.91 1.98
C PRO A 37 4.05 -4.05 0.45
N ALA A 38 3.66 -5.22 -0.05
CA ALA A 38 3.74 -5.54 -1.47
C ALA A 38 3.07 -4.43 -2.29
N GLU A 39 3.82 -3.81 -3.20
CA GLU A 39 3.23 -2.94 -4.21
C GLU A 39 2.19 -3.78 -4.97
N TYR A 40 0.94 -3.32 -4.96
CA TYR A 40 -0.02 -3.88 -5.88
C TYR A 40 0.41 -3.44 -7.27
N GLY A 41 1.21 -4.29 -7.92
CA GLY A 41 1.63 -4.16 -9.30
C GLY A 41 0.38 -4.17 -10.16
N MET A 42 -0.15 -2.98 -10.38
CA MET A 42 -1.46 -2.75 -10.94
C MET A 42 -1.40 -3.27 -12.39
N GLN A 43 -1.85 -4.51 -12.61
CA GLN A 43 -1.97 -5.11 -13.95
C GLN A 43 -3.12 -4.42 -14.69
N TRP A 44 -2.92 -3.14 -15.04
CA TRP A 44 -3.85 -2.31 -15.81
C TRP A 44 -4.16 -2.89 -17.19
N LEU A 45 -3.34 -3.82 -17.67
CA LEU A 45 -3.52 -4.48 -18.96
C LEU A 45 -4.93 -5.09 -19.09
N PHE A 46 -5.42 -5.74 -18.04
CA PHE A 46 -6.70 -6.44 -18.04
C PHE A 46 -7.91 -5.50 -18.07
N PRO A 47 -8.05 -4.51 -17.16
CA PRO A 47 -9.16 -3.57 -17.20
C PRO A 47 -9.13 -2.68 -18.44
N VAL A 48 -7.94 -2.31 -18.95
CA VAL A 48 -7.83 -1.54 -20.21
C VAL A 48 -8.27 -2.38 -21.41
N ALA A 49 -7.84 -3.63 -21.51
CA ALA A 49 -8.27 -4.54 -22.58
C ALA A 49 -9.79 -4.81 -22.53
N ALA A 50 -10.35 -5.02 -21.34
CA ALA A 50 -11.79 -5.21 -21.15
C ALA A 50 -12.59 -3.96 -21.55
N GLY A 51 -12.13 -2.76 -21.18
CA GLY A 51 -12.73 -1.50 -21.60
C GLY A 51 -12.71 -1.30 -23.11
N ALA A 52 -11.57 -1.56 -23.75
CA ALA A 52 -11.43 -1.48 -25.21
C ALA A 52 -12.39 -2.45 -25.94
N LEU A 53 -12.50 -3.69 -25.46
CA LEU A 53 -13.44 -4.68 -26.02
C LEU A 53 -14.91 -4.26 -25.83
N GLY A 54 -15.26 -3.66 -24.69
CA GLY A 54 -16.59 -3.12 -24.44
C GLY A 54 -16.99 -1.98 -25.39
N VAL A 55 -16.06 -1.08 -25.69
CA VAL A 55 -16.26 0.00 -26.67
C VAL A 55 -16.46 -0.57 -28.08
N VAL A 56 -15.63 -1.53 -28.50
CA VAL A 56 -15.77 -2.18 -29.82
C VAL A 56 -17.14 -2.87 -29.95
N ALA A 57 -17.59 -3.58 -28.91
CA ALA A 57 -18.89 -4.27 -28.92
C ALA A 57 -20.09 -3.31 -29.01
N LEU A 58 -20.01 -2.14 -28.37
CA LEU A 58 -21.02 -1.07 -28.48
C LEU A 58 -21.12 -0.51 -29.90
N VAL A 59 -19.97 -0.24 -30.53
CA VAL A 59 -19.91 0.34 -31.89
C VAL A 59 -20.45 -0.64 -32.94
N THR A 60 -20.31 -1.96 -32.72
CA THR A 60 -20.84 -2.99 -33.64
C THR A 60 -22.34 -3.31 -33.45
N GLY A 61 -23.07 -2.55 -32.63
CA GLY A 61 -24.52 -2.70 -32.44
C GLY A 61 -24.94 -3.73 -31.38
N GLY A 62 -23.99 -4.29 -30.63
CA GLY A 62 -24.24 -5.21 -29.52
C GLY A 62 -24.55 -4.47 -28.21
N LEU A 63 -25.58 -3.62 -28.18
CA LEU A 63 -25.90 -2.73 -27.05
C LEU A 63 -25.94 -3.44 -25.68
N ALA A 64 -26.57 -4.62 -25.59
CA ALA A 64 -26.66 -5.37 -24.34
C ALA A 64 -25.30 -5.97 -23.91
N ALA A 65 -24.54 -6.53 -24.85
CA ALA A 65 -23.20 -7.08 -24.58
C ALA A 65 -22.18 -5.98 -24.25
N GLY A 66 -22.28 -4.84 -24.93
CA GLY A 66 -21.47 -3.67 -24.71
C GLY A 66 -21.71 -3.00 -23.35
N LEU A 67 -22.98 -2.89 -22.93
CA LEU A 67 -23.33 -2.40 -21.59
C LEU A 67 -22.84 -3.34 -20.48
N LEU A 68 -22.96 -4.66 -20.65
CA LEU A 68 -22.44 -5.63 -19.69
C LEU A 68 -20.90 -5.57 -19.59
N LEU A 69 -20.20 -5.42 -20.70
CA LEU A 69 -18.74 -5.27 -20.72
C LEU A 69 -18.28 -3.95 -20.09
N LEU A 70 -18.96 -2.84 -20.36
CA LEU A 70 -18.66 -1.56 -19.71
C LEU A 70 -18.95 -1.60 -18.22
N ALA A 71 -20.12 -2.10 -17.81
CA ALA A 71 -20.47 -2.20 -16.39
C ALA A 71 -19.50 -3.13 -15.64
N GLY A 72 -19.14 -4.26 -16.23
CA GLY A 72 -18.12 -5.17 -15.69
C GLY A 72 -16.74 -4.53 -15.63
N GLY A 73 -16.31 -3.84 -16.68
CA GLY A 73 -15.02 -3.14 -16.74
C GLY A 73 -14.92 -2.01 -15.73
N VAL A 74 -15.97 -1.20 -15.56
CA VAL A 74 -16.04 -0.14 -14.55
C VAL A 74 -16.03 -0.72 -13.14
N GLY A 75 -16.81 -1.78 -12.89
CA GLY A 75 -16.84 -2.44 -11.58
C GLY A 75 -15.49 -3.02 -11.17
N VAL A 76 -14.83 -3.75 -12.08
CA VAL A 76 -13.49 -4.32 -11.85
C VAL A 76 -12.43 -3.22 -11.75
N GLY A 77 -12.50 -2.19 -12.58
CA GLY A 77 -11.61 -1.03 -12.52
C GLY A 77 -11.73 -0.29 -11.18
N PHE A 78 -12.96 -0.07 -10.70
CA PHE A 78 -13.22 0.54 -9.40
C PHE A 78 -12.67 -0.32 -8.26
N TRP A 79 -12.94 -1.63 -8.26
CA TRP A 79 -12.41 -2.56 -7.26
C TRP A 79 -10.87 -2.55 -7.21
N LEU A 80 -10.21 -2.62 -8.36
CA LEU A 80 -8.75 -2.59 -8.45
C LEU A 80 -8.19 -1.24 -7.98
N SER A 81 -8.87 -0.13 -8.31
CA SER A 81 -8.47 1.20 -7.86
C SER A 81 -8.50 1.32 -6.33
N HIS A 82 -9.56 0.81 -5.70
CA HIS A 82 -9.68 0.82 -4.24
C HIS A 82 -8.61 -0.05 -3.56
N ARG A 83 -8.26 -1.20 -4.15
CA ARG A 83 -7.17 -2.04 -3.63
C ARG A 83 -5.80 -1.39 -3.78
N ALA A 84 -5.56 -0.73 -4.91
CA ALA A 84 -4.30 -0.01 -5.11
C ALA A 84 -4.17 1.16 -4.15
N GLN A 85 -5.24 1.94 -3.92
CA GLN A 85 -5.27 2.99 -2.91
C GLN A 85 -4.96 2.44 -1.52
N ALA A 86 -5.64 1.36 -1.10
CA ALA A 86 -5.36 0.73 0.18
C ALA A 86 -3.89 0.27 0.33
N SER A 87 -3.29 -0.26 -0.75
CA SER A 87 -1.87 -0.63 -0.74
C SER A 87 -0.93 0.59 -0.69
N ALA A 88 -1.28 1.67 -1.40
CA ALA A 88 -0.53 2.92 -1.39
C ALA A 88 -0.60 3.60 -0.02
N ASP A 89 -1.76 3.59 0.62
CA ASP A 89 -1.97 4.11 1.97
C ASP A 89 -1.18 3.31 3.00
N ALA A 90 -1.21 1.97 2.91
CA ALA A 90 -0.41 1.10 3.78
C ALA A 90 1.09 1.36 3.62
N ARG A 91 1.57 1.59 2.39
CA ARG A 91 2.96 1.95 2.13
C ARG A 91 3.30 3.36 2.60
N ALA A 92 2.41 4.32 2.43
CA ALA A 92 2.57 5.67 2.96
C ALA A 92 2.67 5.67 4.48
N ALA A 93 1.85 4.86 5.16
CA ALA A 93 1.94 4.65 6.60
C ALA A 93 3.27 3.98 6.99
N TRP A 94 3.69 2.93 6.26
CA TRP A 94 4.96 2.24 6.48
C TRP A 94 6.18 3.19 6.33
N LEU A 95 6.20 4.03 5.29
CA LEU A 95 7.27 5.02 5.06
C LEU A 95 7.40 6.05 6.19
N ARG A 96 6.28 6.41 6.81
CA ARG A 96 6.25 7.37 7.93
C ARG A 96 6.51 6.69 9.27
N SER A 97 6.36 5.38 9.36
CA SER A 97 6.46 4.65 10.61
C SER A 97 7.87 4.66 11.19
N LEU A 98 7.92 4.62 12.52
CA LEU A 98 9.12 4.64 13.32
C LEU A 98 9.23 3.32 14.09
N TYR A 99 10.46 2.88 14.28
CA TYR A 99 10.81 1.67 15.00
C TYR A 99 11.69 2.01 16.20
N CYS A 100 11.31 1.56 17.39
CA CYS A 100 12.15 1.63 18.56
C CYS A 100 12.93 0.32 18.75
N ARG A 101 14.26 0.39 18.75
CA ARG A 101 15.12 -0.80 18.96
C ARG A 101 15.03 -1.37 20.38
N ARG A 102 14.61 -0.57 21.37
CA ARG A 102 14.60 -0.96 22.78
C ARG A 102 13.40 -1.83 23.17
N CYS A 103 12.20 -1.48 22.69
CA CYS A 103 10.94 -2.14 23.06
C CYS A 103 10.21 -2.80 21.86
N PRO A 104 10.95 -3.12 20.79
CA PRO A 104 10.45 -3.47 19.44
C PRO A 104 9.10 -2.87 19.01
N ALA A 105 8.81 -1.63 19.40
CA ALA A 105 7.53 -1.00 19.11
C ALA A 105 7.59 -0.27 17.77
N LEU A 106 6.51 -0.42 17.00
CA LEU A 106 6.30 0.24 15.73
C LEU A 106 5.17 1.25 15.94
N PHE A 107 5.41 2.51 15.60
CA PHE A 107 4.48 3.60 15.89
C PHE A 107 4.56 4.67 14.81
N LEU A 108 3.50 5.45 14.69
CA LEU A 108 3.47 6.61 13.78
C LEU A 108 4.07 7.84 14.47
N PRO A 109 4.64 8.80 13.71
CA PRO A 109 5.16 10.04 14.29
C PRO A 109 4.09 10.81 15.08
N GLU A 110 2.84 10.71 14.65
CA GLU A 110 1.66 11.32 15.28
C GLU A 110 1.45 10.78 16.70
N GLU A 111 1.59 9.48 16.90
CA GLU A 111 1.44 8.81 18.21
C GLU A 111 2.54 9.22 19.19
N ALA A 112 3.74 9.53 18.67
CA ALA A 112 4.87 10.01 19.47
C ALA A 112 4.74 11.48 19.89
N LEU A 113 3.89 12.27 19.23
CA LEU A 113 3.60 13.65 19.63
C LEU A 113 2.48 13.74 20.68
N THR A 114 1.65 12.70 20.78
CA THR A 114 0.52 12.64 21.74
C THR A 114 0.87 12.01 23.09
N ALA A 115 2.08 11.49 23.26
CA ALA A 115 2.56 10.78 24.46
C ALA A 115 3.44 11.65 25.35
#